data_AF-A0A1Z5KDF3-F1
#
_entry.id   AF-A0A1Z5KDF3-F1
#
_cell.length_a   1.000
_cell.length_b   1.000
_cell.length_c   1.000
_cell.angle_alpha   90.00
_cell.angle_beta   90.00
_cell.angle_gamma   90.00
#
_symmetry.space_group_name_H-M   'P 1'
#
loop_
_entity.id
_entity.type
_entity.pdbx_description
1 polymer ?
#
loop_
_entity_poly.entity_id
_entity_poly.type
_entity_poly.pdbx_seq_one_letter_code
_entity_poly.pdbx_strand_id
1 'polypeptide(L)'
;MTIECTCNLRYGVEEASSPLTMEASFVHLNVPLEEESRVRKKSVCSEWTRQTEKWTCETPQSCCWECLSRLQQALEKDTERLEYESNAYVNHAQAARLRQKQWQQKVDGELTREQLVEQAKESYTREIDEITLACEQLEAEFNELRMARRELAAKAKELDKATEEIFRARNDIELAAANIEQDQANLNGAVASAHEQIDSLSSTRIQLYSQSFDLQVDQERGLRYPLINEHRLAYRPKGDVHWEEIQTAWSLAAQLLLVVASTFRKQFQIRFHIIWDTRKLTMAVPFWHGMLCYIA
;
A
#
# COMPACT_ATOMS: atom_id res chain seq x y z
N MET A 1 -5.67 49.08 35.19
CA MET A 1 -6.30 49.18 33.86
C MET A 1 -5.22 49.50 32.86
N THR A 2 -4.64 48.45 32.28
CA THR A 2 -3.67 48.52 31.18
C THR A 2 -4.46 48.80 29.90
N ILE A 3 -4.26 49.99 29.32
CA ILE A 3 -4.82 50.31 28.00
C ILE A 3 -3.81 49.77 27.00
N GLU A 4 -4.09 48.59 26.44
CA GLU A 4 -3.37 48.05 25.30
C GLU A 4 -3.63 48.95 24.08
N CYS A 5 -2.62 49.74 23.69
CA CYS A 5 -2.68 50.58 22.52
C CYS A 5 -2.32 49.75 21.28
N THR A 6 -3.32 49.15 20.63
CA THR A 6 -3.16 48.41 19.38
C THR A 6 -3.14 49.35 18.17
N CYS A 7 -2.05 50.10 18.01
CA CYS A 7 -1.78 50.85 16.77
C CYS A 7 -1.20 49.90 15.71
N ASN A 8 -2.08 49.30 14.91
CA ASN A 8 -1.73 48.52 13.73
C ASN A 8 -1.29 49.45 12.58
N LEU A 9 -0.01 49.84 12.56
CA LEU A 9 0.64 50.33 11.35
C LEU A 9 0.95 49.12 10.46
N ARG A 10 0.04 48.79 9.54
CA ARG A 10 0.32 47.85 8.44
C ARG A 10 1.42 48.45 7.56
N TYR A 11 2.66 47.99 7.75
CA TYR A 11 3.69 48.09 6.74
C TYR A 11 3.36 47.07 5.65
N GLY A 12 2.94 47.55 4.47
CA GLY A 12 2.90 46.74 3.26
C GLY A 12 4.34 46.45 2.83
N VAL A 13 4.83 45.26 3.13
CA VAL A 13 6.02 44.70 2.49
C VAL A 13 5.53 43.96 1.25
N GLU A 14 5.58 44.64 0.10
CA GLU A 14 5.49 43.96 -1.19
C GLU A 14 6.86 43.34 -1.50
N GLU A 15 7.01 42.06 -1.18
CA GLU A 15 8.08 41.22 -1.72
C GLU A 15 7.81 40.97 -3.22
N ALA A 16 8.28 41.87 -4.07
CA ALA A 16 8.45 41.60 -5.49
C ALA A 16 9.73 40.78 -5.68
N SER A 17 9.61 39.46 -5.58
CA SER A 17 10.61 38.52 -6.08
C SER A 17 10.37 38.31 -7.58
N SER A 18 11.32 38.73 -8.42
CA SER A 18 11.48 38.23 -9.79
C SER A 18 12.93 38.40 -10.25
N PRO A 19 13.44 37.47 -11.06
CA PRO A 19 14.87 37.26 -11.26
C PRO A 19 15.45 38.23 -12.30
N LEU A 20 16.68 38.68 -12.03
CA LEU A 20 17.51 39.44 -12.95
C LEU A 20 17.90 38.55 -14.14
N THR A 21 17.34 38.83 -15.31
CA THR A 21 17.96 38.49 -16.59
C THR A 21 18.98 39.59 -16.93
N MET A 22 20.26 39.23 -16.93
CA MET A 22 21.33 40.05 -17.49
C MET A 22 21.18 40.11 -19.01
N GLU A 23 20.80 41.26 -19.55
CA GLU A 23 21.16 41.65 -20.91
C GLU A 23 22.11 42.83 -20.85
N ALA A 24 23.37 42.57 -21.20
CA ALA A 24 24.40 43.57 -21.36
C ALA A 24 24.22 44.27 -22.72
N SER A 25 23.49 45.38 -22.74
CA SER A 25 23.53 46.31 -23.87
C SER A 25 24.61 47.37 -23.62
N PHE A 26 25.74 47.18 -24.29
CA PHE A 26 26.86 48.10 -24.35
C PHE A 26 26.45 49.35 -25.14
N VAL A 27 26.15 50.46 -24.46
CA VAL A 27 25.93 51.76 -25.10
C VAL A 27 27.15 52.63 -24.83
N HIS A 28 27.92 52.89 -25.90
CA HIS A 28 28.97 53.89 -25.93
C HIS A 28 28.38 55.27 -25.60
N LEU A 29 28.71 55.82 -24.42
CA LEU A 29 28.53 57.23 -24.12
C LEU A 29 29.90 57.92 -24.16
N ASN A 30 30.24 58.43 -25.34
CA ASN A 30 31.15 59.56 -25.45
C ASN A 30 30.47 60.75 -24.77
N VAL A 31 31.00 61.18 -23.63
CA VAL A 31 30.61 62.45 -22.99
C VAL A 31 31.67 63.48 -23.37
N PRO A 32 31.37 64.47 -24.22
CA PRO A 32 32.19 65.67 -24.31
C PRO A 32 32.01 66.48 -23.02
N LEU A 33 33.13 66.87 -22.42
CA LEU A 33 33.17 67.99 -21.50
C LEU A 33 32.80 69.27 -22.27
N GLU A 34 32.16 70.21 -21.57
CA GLU A 34 31.65 71.51 -22.04
C GLU A 34 30.21 71.50 -22.57
N GLU A 35 29.26 71.62 -21.64
CA GLU A 35 28.16 72.59 -21.76
C GLU A 35 27.45 72.75 -20.40
N GLU A 36 28.05 73.58 -19.55
CA GLU A 36 27.29 74.29 -18.53
C GLU A 36 26.30 75.21 -19.25
N SER A 37 25.02 74.82 -19.38
CA SER A 37 23.87 75.73 -19.18
C SER A 37 22.53 75.08 -19.54
N ARG A 38 21.54 75.36 -18.67
CA ARG A 38 20.09 75.15 -18.87
C ARG A 38 19.56 73.71 -18.83
N VAL A 39 19.77 73.03 -17.71
CA VAL A 39 18.69 72.19 -17.18
C VAL A 39 17.75 73.08 -16.36
N ARG A 40 16.51 73.23 -16.82
CA ARG A 40 15.42 73.84 -16.04
C ARG A 40 15.33 73.07 -14.71
N LYS A 41 15.85 73.66 -13.64
CA LYS A 41 15.54 73.27 -12.26
C LYS A 41 14.05 73.50 -12.04
N LYS A 42 13.19 72.60 -12.53
CA LYS A 42 11.90 72.39 -11.86
C LYS A 42 12.30 71.87 -10.49
N SER A 43 12.19 72.74 -9.50
CA SER A 43 12.64 72.43 -8.16
C SER A 43 11.82 71.24 -7.68
N VAL A 44 12.49 70.11 -7.45
CA VAL A 44 11.95 68.95 -6.71
C VAL A 44 11.33 69.42 -5.38
N CYS A 45 11.81 70.56 -4.87
CA CYS A 45 11.23 71.32 -3.75
C CYS A 45 9.74 71.69 -3.93
N SER A 46 9.27 72.04 -5.14
CA SER A 46 7.88 72.46 -5.40
C SER A 46 6.85 71.33 -5.44
N GLU A 47 7.30 70.11 -5.74
CA GLU A 47 6.43 68.93 -5.87
C GLU A 47 6.31 68.19 -4.52
N TRP A 48 7.40 68.16 -3.75
CA TRP A 48 7.38 67.76 -2.33
C TRP A 48 6.50 68.69 -1.47
N THR A 49 6.55 70.01 -1.69
CA THR A 49 5.71 70.97 -0.93
C THR A 49 4.21 70.78 -1.18
N ARG A 50 3.81 70.49 -2.44
CA ARG A 50 2.41 70.16 -2.75
C ARG A 50 1.94 68.85 -2.15
N GLN A 51 2.82 67.85 -2.05
CA GLN A 51 2.46 66.61 -1.36
C GLN A 51 2.27 66.86 0.12
N THR A 52 3.17 67.59 0.80
CA THR A 52 3.06 67.89 2.23
C THR A 52 1.81 68.70 2.60
N GLU A 53 1.35 69.61 1.73
CA GLU A 53 0.11 70.39 1.92
C GLU A 53 -1.15 69.50 1.92
N LYS A 54 -1.10 68.34 1.24
CA LYS A 54 -2.21 67.39 1.21
C LYS A 54 -2.32 66.53 2.48
N TRP A 55 -1.25 66.45 3.28
CA TRP A 55 -1.22 65.71 4.55
C TRP A 55 -1.71 66.54 5.75
N THR A 56 -1.99 67.85 5.58
CA THR A 56 -2.29 68.74 6.72
C THR A 56 -3.76 69.05 6.98
N CYS A 57 -4.71 68.41 6.30
CA CYS A 57 -6.13 68.67 6.52
C CYS A 57 -6.93 67.40 6.85
N GLU A 58 -6.57 66.74 7.95
CA GLU A 58 -7.48 65.95 8.78
C GLU A 58 -6.81 65.83 10.17
N THR A 59 -7.48 66.36 11.19
CA THR A 59 -7.09 66.47 12.61
C THR A 59 -5.86 65.66 13.07
N PRO A 60 -4.79 66.27 13.61
CA PRO A 60 -3.70 65.52 14.22
C PRO A 60 -4.23 64.85 15.49
N GLN A 61 -4.49 63.55 15.44
CA GLN A 61 -4.36 62.74 16.65
C GLN A 61 -2.94 62.99 17.15
N SER A 62 -2.80 63.62 18.32
CA SER A 62 -1.50 63.85 18.93
C SER A 62 -0.78 62.51 19.02
N CYS A 63 0.29 62.33 18.24
CA CYS A 63 1.13 61.15 18.34
C CYS A 63 1.53 60.99 19.80
N CYS A 64 1.30 59.81 20.39
CA CYS A 64 1.85 59.54 21.70
C CYS A 64 3.38 59.53 21.61
N TRP A 65 4.05 59.71 22.76
CA TRP A 65 5.51 59.72 22.82
C TRP A 65 6.12 58.48 22.15
N GLU A 66 5.51 57.30 22.31
CA GLU A 66 5.97 56.05 21.69
C GLU A 66 5.93 56.09 20.16
N CYS A 67 4.90 56.71 19.56
CA CYS A 67 4.83 56.89 18.11
C CYS A 67 5.88 57.88 17.61
N LEU A 68 6.10 58.98 18.33
CA LEU A 68 7.15 59.95 18.03
C LEU A 68 8.54 59.32 18.12
N SER A 69 8.80 58.48 19.11
CA SER A 69 10.08 57.80 19.25
C SER A 69 10.29 56.70 18.22
N ARG A 70 9.24 55.96 17.82
CA ARG A 70 9.33 55.02 16.69
C ARG A 70 9.61 55.74 15.37
N LEU A 71 8.98 56.88 15.14
CA LEU A 71 9.24 57.71 13.96
C LEU A 71 10.66 58.29 13.98
N GLN A 72 11.13 58.77 15.12
CA GLN A 72 12.51 59.25 15.29
C GLN A 72 13.51 58.13 14.98
N GLN A 73 13.33 56.93 15.55
CA GLN A 73 14.20 55.78 15.27
C GLN A 73 14.17 55.34 13.81
N ALA A 74 12.99 55.39 13.16
CA ALA A 74 12.88 55.09 11.73
C ALA A 74 13.63 56.12 10.88
N LEU A 75 13.48 57.41 11.19
CA LEU A 75 14.20 58.49 10.52
C LEU A 75 15.71 58.40 10.75
N GLU A 76 16.16 58.12 11.97
CA GLU A 76 17.57 57.91 12.29
C GLU A 76 18.16 56.75 11.47
N LYS A 77 17.45 55.62 11.41
CA LYS A 77 17.85 54.46 10.61
C LYS A 77 17.89 54.76 9.11
N ASP A 78 16.92 55.50 8.59
CA ASP A 78 16.89 55.92 7.19
C ASP A 78 18.02 56.91 6.89
N THR A 79 18.36 57.81 7.82
CA THR A 79 19.51 58.70 7.67
C THR A 79 20.83 57.93 7.67
N GLU A 80 21.03 56.96 8.57
CA GLU A 80 22.21 56.10 8.58
C GLU A 80 22.35 55.30 7.27
N ARG A 81 21.23 54.77 6.76
CA ARG A 81 21.21 54.08 5.47
C ARG A 81 21.60 55.00 4.32
N LEU A 82 21.04 56.21 4.27
CA LEU A 82 21.36 57.18 3.22
C LEU A 82 22.81 57.67 3.29
N GLU A 83 23.36 57.83 4.49
CA GLU A 83 24.77 58.14 4.69
C GLU A 83 25.67 57.01 4.18
N TYR A 84 25.30 55.75 4.45
CA TYR A 84 26.00 54.59 3.91
C TYR A 84 25.97 54.54 2.38
N GLU A 85 24.78 54.70 1.77
CA GLU A 85 24.63 54.71 0.31
C GLU A 85 25.40 55.88 -0.31
N SER A 86 25.31 57.08 0.26
CA SER A 86 26.07 58.26 -0.16
C SER A 86 27.58 58.02 -0.12
N ASN A 87 28.08 57.47 0.99
CA ASN A 87 29.49 57.12 1.13
C ASN A 87 29.90 56.04 0.11
N ALA A 88 29.06 55.04 -0.15
CA ALA A 88 29.31 54.03 -1.18
C ALA A 88 29.42 54.68 -2.57
N TYR A 89 28.52 55.59 -2.93
CA TYR A 89 28.59 56.33 -4.20
C TYR A 89 29.85 57.19 -4.29
N VAL A 90 30.21 57.92 -3.22
CA VAL A 90 31.44 58.72 -3.18
C VAL A 90 32.67 57.82 -3.35
N ASN A 91 32.72 56.69 -2.66
CA ASN A 91 33.83 55.73 -2.76
C ASN A 91 33.92 55.14 -4.18
N HIS A 92 32.80 54.76 -4.78
CA HIS A 92 32.77 54.28 -6.17
C HIS A 92 33.22 55.36 -7.16
N ALA A 93 32.77 56.61 -7.00
CA ALA A 93 33.17 57.72 -7.84
C ALA A 93 34.67 58.05 -7.68
N GLN A 94 35.20 58.01 -6.46
CA GLN A 94 36.63 58.18 -6.20
C GLN A 94 37.45 57.03 -6.80
N ALA A 95 37.00 55.79 -6.64
CA ALA A 95 37.65 54.62 -7.25
C ALA A 95 37.64 54.70 -8.79
N ALA A 96 36.54 55.13 -9.40
CA ALA A 96 36.44 55.35 -10.84
C ALA A 96 37.40 56.46 -11.31
N ARG A 97 37.48 57.59 -10.58
CA ARG A 97 38.45 58.68 -10.86
C ARG A 97 39.89 58.21 -10.70
N LEU A 98 40.20 57.39 -9.70
CA LEU A 98 41.53 56.80 -9.50
C LEU A 98 41.91 55.88 -10.66
N ARG A 99 40.99 54.99 -11.08
CA ARG A 99 41.18 54.16 -12.28
C ARG A 99 41.39 55.03 -13.51
N GLN A 100 40.59 56.07 -13.71
CA GLN A 100 40.73 57.00 -14.84
C GLN A 100 42.08 57.70 -14.83
N LYS A 101 42.59 58.16 -13.68
CA LYS A 101 43.93 58.73 -13.56
C LYS A 101 45.04 57.72 -13.86
N GLN A 102 44.90 56.48 -13.39
CA GLN A 102 45.82 55.39 -13.73
C GLN A 102 45.80 55.09 -15.24
N TRP A 103 44.62 55.13 -15.86
CA TRP A 103 44.47 55.00 -17.31
C TRP A 103 45.11 56.17 -18.06
N GLN A 104 44.89 57.41 -17.62
CA GLN A 104 45.52 58.60 -18.20
C GLN A 104 47.05 58.52 -18.09
N GLN A 105 47.60 58.13 -16.95
CA GLN A 105 49.05 57.90 -16.78
C GLN A 105 49.60 56.80 -17.68
N LYS A 106 48.83 55.75 -17.97
CA LYS A 106 49.23 54.69 -18.93
C LYS A 106 49.18 55.17 -20.38
N VAL A 107 48.22 56.05 -20.71
CA VAL A 107 48.08 56.68 -22.04
C VAL A 107 49.16 57.75 -22.27
N ASP A 108 49.62 58.41 -21.21
CA ASP A 108 50.74 59.38 -21.25
C ASP A 108 52.13 58.69 -21.29
N GLY A 109 52.20 57.38 -21.05
CA GLY A 109 53.40 56.56 -21.29
C GLY A 109 53.58 56.21 -22.78
N GLU A 110 54.73 55.63 -23.15
CA GLU A 110 55.20 55.36 -24.54
C GLU A 110 54.24 54.56 -25.46
N LEU A 111 53.09 54.09 -24.98
CA LEU A 111 52.11 53.34 -25.77
C LEU A 111 51.09 54.30 -26.40
N THR A 112 51.02 54.33 -27.73
CA THR A 112 50.01 55.11 -28.45
C THR A 112 48.60 54.62 -28.11
N ARG A 113 47.61 55.52 -28.10
CA ARG A 113 46.19 55.21 -27.84
C ARG A 113 45.67 54.05 -28.72
N GLU A 114 46.18 53.94 -29.93
CA GLU A 114 45.86 52.88 -30.89
C GLU A 114 46.35 51.50 -30.43
N GLN A 115 47.56 51.40 -29.87
CA GLN A 115 48.12 50.15 -29.33
C GLN A 115 47.36 49.66 -28.09
N LEU A 116 46.91 50.57 -27.22
CA LEU A 116 46.07 50.22 -26.06
C LEU A 116 44.70 49.68 -26.48
N VAL A 117 44.10 50.30 -27.49
CA VAL A 117 42.81 49.84 -28.05
C VAL A 117 42.98 48.48 -28.71
N GLU A 118 44.06 48.25 -29.45
CA GLU A 118 44.31 46.96 -30.09
C GLU A 118 44.58 45.85 -29.07
N GLN A 119 45.35 46.14 -28.02
CA GLN A 119 45.57 45.20 -26.91
C GLN A 119 44.26 44.85 -26.18
N ALA A 120 43.37 45.82 -25.98
CA ALA A 120 42.06 45.58 -25.38
C ALA A 120 41.16 44.73 -26.31
N LYS A 121 41.15 45.03 -27.62
CA LYS A 121 40.42 44.19 -28.59
C LYS A 121 40.93 42.75 -28.58
N GLU A 122 42.25 42.55 -28.60
CA GLU A 122 42.83 41.21 -28.56
C GLU A 122 42.46 40.46 -27.27
N SER A 123 42.38 41.14 -26.12
CA SER A 123 41.94 40.50 -24.88
C SER A 123 40.47 40.11 -24.95
N TYR A 124 39.60 41.00 -25.44
CA TYR A 124 38.18 40.71 -25.61
C TYR A 124 37.93 39.61 -26.64
N THR A 125 38.65 39.57 -27.75
CA THR A 125 38.51 38.49 -28.73
C THR A 125 38.90 37.15 -28.13
N ARG A 126 39.99 37.09 -27.34
CA ARG A 126 40.38 35.85 -26.66
C ARG A 126 39.32 35.41 -25.65
N GLU A 127 38.79 36.33 -24.85
CA GLU A 127 37.71 36.03 -23.90
C GLU A 127 36.43 35.56 -24.62
N ILE A 128 36.07 36.19 -25.74
CA ILE A 128 34.93 35.75 -26.56
C ILE A 128 35.18 34.34 -27.11
N ASP A 129 36.36 34.08 -27.68
CA ASP A 129 36.71 32.76 -28.23
C ASP A 129 36.65 31.67 -27.13
N GLU A 130 37.19 31.95 -25.94
CA GLU A 130 37.12 31.05 -24.78
C GLU A 130 35.67 30.77 -24.35
N ILE A 131 34.82 31.79 -24.29
CA ILE A 131 33.41 31.63 -23.96
C ILE A 131 32.69 30.83 -25.03
N THR A 132 32.96 31.08 -26.32
CA THR A 132 32.32 30.33 -27.41
C THR A 132 32.68 28.85 -27.36
N LEU A 133 33.95 28.52 -27.13
CA LEU A 133 34.39 27.14 -26.95
C LEU A 133 33.69 26.47 -25.75
N ALA A 134 33.57 27.18 -24.63
CA ALA A 134 32.87 26.68 -23.45
C ALA A 134 31.37 26.46 -23.73
N CYS A 135 30.72 27.36 -24.47
CA CYS A 135 29.33 27.21 -24.89
C CYS A 135 29.14 25.98 -25.80
N GLU A 136 30.02 25.77 -26.79
CA GLU A 136 29.97 24.60 -27.66
C GLU A 136 30.12 23.29 -26.88
N GLN A 137 31.02 23.25 -25.90
CA GLN A 137 31.20 22.09 -25.01
C GLN A 137 29.93 21.82 -24.18
N LEU A 138 29.34 22.85 -23.58
CA LEU A 138 28.11 22.72 -22.79
C LEU A 138 26.92 22.30 -23.67
N GLU A 139 26.84 22.78 -24.90
CA GLU A 139 25.81 22.35 -25.86
C GLU A 139 25.96 20.88 -26.25
N ALA A 140 27.20 20.40 -26.43
CA ALA A 140 27.49 19.00 -26.68
C ALA A 140 27.06 18.12 -25.50
N GLU A 141 27.49 18.47 -24.27
CA GLU A 141 27.09 17.76 -23.04
C GLU A 141 25.56 17.77 -22.83
N PHE A 142 24.92 18.91 -23.08
CA PHE A 142 23.47 19.04 -22.98
C PHE A 142 22.76 18.10 -23.96
N ASN A 143 23.26 17.98 -25.20
CA ASN A 143 22.70 17.08 -26.19
C ASN A 143 22.90 15.62 -25.79
N GLU A 144 24.06 15.24 -25.26
CA GLU A 144 24.30 13.89 -24.73
C GLU A 144 23.34 13.55 -23.59
N LEU A 145 23.20 14.43 -22.60
CA LEU A 145 22.27 14.26 -21.49
C LEU A 145 20.82 14.17 -21.98
N ARG A 146 20.45 14.94 -23.00
CA ARG A 146 19.12 14.88 -23.62
C ARG A 146 18.86 13.54 -24.29
N MET A 147 19.87 12.96 -24.96
CA MET A 147 19.77 11.63 -25.55
C MET A 147 19.68 10.54 -24.47
N ALA A 148 20.54 10.57 -23.46
CA ALA A 148 20.48 9.66 -22.32
C ALA A 148 19.12 9.70 -21.62
N ARG A 149 18.55 10.90 -21.43
CA ARG A 149 17.21 11.06 -20.85
C ARG A 149 16.12 10.42 -21.70
N ARG A 150 16.19 10.52 -23.03
CA ARG A 150 15.23 9.87 -23.94
C ARG A 150 15.33 8.35 -23.88
N GLU A 151 16.54 7.82 -23.84
CA GLU A 151 16.78 6.38 -23.71
C GLU A 151 16.25 5.85 -22.38
N LEU A 152 16.54 6.54 -21.27
CA LEU A 152 16.00 6.18 -19.95
C LEU A 152 14.47 6.23 -19.93
N ALA A 153 13.85 7.22 -20.57
CA ALA A 153 12.41 7.30 -20.68
C ALA A 153 11.81 6.16 -21.53
N ALA A 154 12.52 5.69 -22.56
CA ALA A 154 12.11 4.52 -23.33
C ALA A 154 12.19 3.24 -22.50
N LYS A 155 13.30 3.02 -21.79
CA LYS A 155 13.48 1.88 -20.87
C LYS A 155 12.46 1.87 -19.75
N ALA A 156 12.10 3.04 -19.20
CA ALA A 156 11.04 3.15 -18.19
C ALA A 156 9.69 2.66 -18.74
N LYS A 157 9.32 3.06 -19.96
CA LYS A 157 8.09 2.59 -20.62
C LYS A 157 8.10 1.09 -20.90
N GLU A 158 9.25 0.52 -21.23
CA GLU A 158 9.40 -0.93 -21.40
C GLU A 158 9.21 -1.66 -20.08
N LEU A 159 9.78 -1.13 -19.00
CA LEU A 159 9.61 -1.68 -17.66
C LEU A 159 8.14 -1.62 -17.22
N ASP A 160 7.43 -0.52 -17.48
CA ASP A 160 6.01 -0.38 -17.17
C ASP A 160 5.13 -1.41 -17.90
N LYS A 161 5.49 -1.77 -19.14
CA LYS A 161 4.79 -2.85 -19.87
C LYS A 161 5.07 -4.21 -19.26
N ALA A 162 6.33 -4.48 -18.93
CA ALA A 162 6.72 -5.74 -18.30
C ALA A 162 6.08 -5.91 -16.92
N THR A 163 5.96 -4.85 -16.13
CA THR A 163 5.27 -4.91 -14.83
C THR A 163 3.78 -5.19 -14.99
N GLU A 164 3.12 -4.55 -15.95
CA GLU A 164 1.72 -4.82 -16.28
C GLU A 164 1.50 -6.28 -16.69
N GLU A 165 2.39 -6.85 -17.50
CA GLU A 165 2.35 -8.27 -17.88
C GLU A 165 2.50 -9.19 -16.66
N ILE A 166 3.41 -8.87 -15.74
CA ILE A 166 3.58 -9.61 -14.48
C ILE A 166 2.32 -9.52 -13.62
N PHE A 167 1.69 -8.34 -13.52
CA PHE A 167 0.45 -8.18 -12.77
C PHE A 167 -0.69 -9.00 -13.36
N ARG A 168 -0.81 -9.06 -14.69
CA ARG A 168 -1.80 -9.94 -15.35
C ARG A 168 -1.55 -11.40 -15.05
N ALA A 169 -0.31 -11.87 -15.22
CA ALA A 169 0.05 -13.25 -14.93
C ALA A 169 -0.20 -13.62 -13.46
N ARG A 170 0.08 -12.69 -12.53
CA ARG A 170 -0.24 -12.87 -11.11
C ARG A 170 -1.74 -13.01 -10.88
N ASN A 171 -2.54 -12.13 -11.48
CA ASN A 171 -4.00 -12.19 -11.34
C ASN A 171 -4.56 -13.52 -11.87
N ASP A 172 -4.04 -14.01 -13.01
CA ASP A 172 -4.45 -15.30 -13.58
C ASP A 172 -4.13 -16.46 -12.61
N ILE A 173 -2.96 -16.43 -11.97
CA ILE A 173 -2.57 -17.43 -10.95
C ILE A 173 -3.47 -17.33 -9.71
N GLU A 174 -3.78 -16.13 -9.24
CA GLU A 174 -4.67 -15.93 -8.08
C GLU A 174 -6.09 -16.44 -8.36
N LEU A 175 -6.61 -16.19 -9.57
CA LEU A 175 -7.90 -16.74 -10.00
C LEU A 175 -7.87 -18.27 -10.09
N ALA A 176 -6.80 -18.85 -10.66
CA ALA A 176 -6.64 -20.30 -10.72
C ALA A 176 -6.55 -20.92 -9.32
N ALA A 177 -5.83 -20.29 -8.39
CA ALA A 177 -5.76 -20.73 -7.00
C ALA A 177 -7.12 -20.69 -6.31
N ALA A 178 -7.89 -19.60 -6.46
CA ALA A 178 -9.23 -19.49 -5.91
C ALA A 178 -10.18 -20.57 -6.46
N ASN A 179 -10.08 -20.90 -7.75
CA ASN A 179 -10.86 -22.01 -8.34
C ASN A 179 -10.49 -23.35 -7.71
N ILE A 180 -9.19 -23.63 -7.51
CA ILE A 180 -8.74 -24.87 -6.87
C ILE A 180 -9.24 -24.94 -5.41
N GLU A 181 -9.20 -23.84 -4.66
CA GLU A 181 -9.73 -23.78 -3.30
C GLU A 181 -11.24 -24.05 -3.26
N GLN A 182 -11.99 -23.49 -4.22
CA GLN A 182 -13.42 -23.75 -4.35
C GLN A 182 -13.69 -25.23 -4.69
N ASP A 183 -12.93 -25.81 -5.60
CA ASP A 183 -13.05 -27.23 -5.96
C ASP A 183 -12.70 -28.14 -4.77
N GLN A 184 -11.66 -27.80 -4.00
CA GLN A 184 -11.32 -28.50 -2.76
C GLN A 184 -12.45 -28.42 -1.74
N ALA A 185 -13.05 -27.24 -1.55
CA ALA A 185 -14.19 -27.07 -0.65
C ALA A 185 -15.40 -27.91 -1.10
N ASN A 186 -15.69 -27.93 -2.40
CA ASN A 186 -16.76 -28.74 -2.99
C ASN A 186 -16.51 -30.24 -2.77
N LEU A 187 -15.29 -30.71 -3.04
CA LEU A 187 -14.90 -32.10 -2.85
C LEU A 187 -14.96 -32.50 -1.37
N ASN A 188 -14.46 -31.66 -0.46
CA ASN A 188 -14.53 -31.91 0.98
C ASN A 188 -15.99 -31.99 1.45
N GLY A 189 -16.86 -31.13 0.93
CA GLY A 189 -18.31 -31.20 1.20
C GLY A 189 -18.93 -32.51 0.69
N ALA A 190 -18.59 -32.94 -0.53
CA ALA A 190 -19.06 -34.20 -1.09
C ALA A 190 -18.57 -35.41 -0.29
N VAL A 191 -17.30 -35.41 0.13
CA VAL A 191 -16.72 -36.44 0.99
C VAL A 191 -17.41 -36.47 2.33
N ALA A 192 -17.63 -35.32 2.98
CA ALA A 192 -18.33 -35.24 4.26
C ALA A 192 -19.76 -35.79 4.16
N SER A 193 -20.50 -35.42 3.11
CA SER A 193 -21.86 -35.94 2.87
C SER A 193 -21.87 -37.45 2.63
N ALA A 194 -20.91 -37.98 1.87
CA ALA A 194 -20.79 -39.42 1.67
C ALA A 194 -20.47 -40.17 2.98
N HIS A 195 -19.60 -39.61 3.83
CA HIS A 195 -19.33 -40.18 5.15
C HIS A 195 -20.58 -40.18 6.04
N GLU A 196 -21.32 -39.08 6.08
CA GLU A 196 -22.58 -39.01 6.84
C GLU A 196 -23.60 -40.05 6.36
N GLN A 197 -23.72 -40.25 5.05
CA GLN A 197 -24.57 -41.31 4.48
C GLN A 197 -24.09 -42.71 4.88
N ILE A 198 -22.79 -42.97 4.87
CA ILE A 198 -22.22 -44.25 5.30
C ILE A 198 -22.49 -44.48 6.79
N ASP A 199 -22.30 -43.46 7.63
CA ASP A 199 -22.55 -43.53 9.07
C ASP A 199 -24.03 -43.77 9.36
N SER A 200 -24.92 -43.06 8.65
CA SER A 200 -26.38 -43.27 8.74
C SER A 200 -26.79 -44.70 8.34
N LEU A 201 -26.29 -45.19 7.21
CA LEU A 201 -26.58 -46.53 6.72
C LEU A 201 -26.00 -47.62 7.62
N SER A 202 -24.79 -47.42 8.15
CA SER A 202 -24.15 -48.37 9.05
C SER A 202 -24.89 -48.44 10.39
N SER A 203 -25.24 -47.30 10.98
CA SER A 203 -26.04 -47.22 12.20
C SER A 203 -27.42 -47.85 12.00
N THR A 204 -28.11 -47.52 10.91
CA THR A 204 -29.43 -48.10 10.59
C THR A 204 -29.34 -49.61 10.36
N ARG A 205 -28.30 -50.10 9.68
CA ARG A 205 -28.10 -51.54 9.47
C ARG A 205 -27.85 -52.28 10.78
N ILE A 206 -27.03 -51.72 11.66
CA ILE A 206 -26.75 -52.29 12.98
C ILE A 206 -28.02 -52.29 13.85
N GLN A 207 -28.76 -51.18 13.85
CA GLN A 207 -30.03 -51.05 14.59
C GLN A 207 -31.09 -52.01 14.08
N LEU A 208 -31.26 -52.17 12.76
CA LEU A 208 -32.24 -53.10 12.18
C LEU A 208 -31.98 -54.55 12.62
N TYR A 209 -30.72 -54.99 12.68
CA TYR A 209 -30.40 -56.32 13.19
C TYR A 209 -30.62 -56.44 14.69
N SER A 210 -30.24 -55.41 15.46
CA SER A 210 -30.47 -55.38 16.91
C SER A 210 -31.95 -55.36 17.28
N GLN A 211 -32.80 -54.71 16.48
CA GLN A 211 -34.25 -54.63 16.71
C GLN A 211 -34.96 -55.91 16.28
N SER A 212 -34.44 -56.62 15.27
CA SER A 212 -35.03 -57.86 14.78
C SER A 212 -34.74 -59.06 15.68
N PHE A 213 -33.60 -59.04 16.38
CA PHE A 213 -33.15 -60.12 17.27
C PHE A 213 -32.60 -59.55 18.58
N ASP A 214 -33.48 -59.38 19.55
CA ASP A 214 -33.13 -58.97 20.91
C ASP A 214 -32.69 -60.17 21.74
N LEU A 215 -31.44 -60.18 22.19
CA LEU A 215 -30.86 -61.24 23.02
C LEU A 215 -30.72 -60.73 24.45
N GLN A 216 -31.59 -61.21 25.32
CA GLN A 216 -31.59 -60.84 26.73
C GLN A 216 -31.28 -62.04 27.62
N VAL A 217 -30.95 -61.79 28.88
CA VAL A 217 -30.83 -62.84 29.89
C VAL A 217 -31.92 -62.60 30.91
N ASP A 218 -32.75 -63.60 31.18
CA ASP A 218 -33.86 -63.51 32.13
C ASP A 218 -33.30 -63.21 33.53
N GLN A 219 -33.53 -62.00 34.04
CA GLN A 219 -33.12 -61.60 35.38
C GLN A 219 -34.25 -61.70 36.41
N GLU A 220 -35.51 -61.67 35.95
CA GLU A 220 -36.68 -61.58 36.81
C GLU A 220 -37.12 -62.94 37.34
N ARG A 221 -36.92 -64.03 36.57
CA ARG A 221 -37.44 -65.37 36.90
C ARG A 221 -36.47 -66.26 37.68
N GLY A 222 -35.46 -65.65 38.31
CA GLY A 222 -34.55 -66.31 39.26
C GLY A 222 -33.52 -67.28 38.66
N LEU A 223 -33.62 -67.63 37.38
CA LEU A 223 -32.64 -68.43 36.64
C LEU A 223 -32.29 -67.73 35.32
N ARG A 224 -31.00 -67.45 35.13
CA ARG A 224 -30.44 -66.75 33.98
C ARG A 224 -30.47 -67.61 32.72
N TYR A 225 -31.60 -67.64 32.03
CA TYR A 225 -31.69 -68.24 30.70
C TYR A 225 -31.52 -67.16 29.62
N PRO A 226 -30.81 -67.45 28.53
CA PRO A 226 -30.81 -66.58 27.37
C PRO A 226 -32.18 -66.63 26.69
N LEU A 227 -32.75 -65.46 26.40
CA LEU A 227 -33.93 -65.27 25.58
C LEU A 227 -33.55 -64.69 24.23
N ILE A 228 -34.37 -65.00 23.23
CA ILE A 228 -34.37 -64.31 21.94
C ILE A 228 -35.78 -63.77 21.67
N ASN A 229 -35.93 -62.44 21.53
CA ASN A 229 -37.23 -61.76 21.43
C ASN A 229 -38.25 -62.27 22.47
N GLU A 230 -37.87 -62.26 23.76
CA GLU A 230 -38.70 -62.76 24.88
C GLU A 230 -39.01 -64.27 24.90
N HIS A 231 -38.44 -65.07 24.00
CA HIS A 231 -38.62 -66.53 23.98
C HIS A 231 -37.42 -67.28 24.59
N ARG A 232 -37.70 -68.29 25.43
CA ARG A 232 -36.66 -69.07 26.11
C ARG A 232 -36.00 -70.09 25.18
N LEU A 233 -34.67 -70.06 25.08
CA LEU A 233 -33.90 -70.98 24.23
C LEU A 233 -33.65 -72.37 24.84
N ALA A 234 -34.00 -72.58 26.13
CA ALA A 234 -33.70 -73.82 26.85
C ALA A 234 -34.95 -74.40 27.52
N TYR A 235 -35.08 -75.73 27.47
CA TYR A 235 -36.13 -76.48 28.16
C TYR A 235 -35.75 -76.79 29.60
N ARG A 236 -36.71 -76.62 30.53
CA ARG A 236 -36.55 -77.04 31.94
C ARG A 236 -37.49 -78.21 32.25
N PRO A 237 -37.00 -79.33 32.79
CA PRO A 237 -37.82 -80.50 33.12
C PRO A 237 -38.94 -80.29 34.16
N LYS A 238 -38.99 -79.12 34.82
CA LYS A 238 -39.99 -78.74 35.83
C LYS A 238 -40.64 -77.37 35.57
N GLY A 239 -40.49 -76.81 34.37
CA GLY A 239 -41.03 -75.50 34.02
C GLY A 239 -42.08 -75.58 32.91
N ASP A 240 -43.13 -74.77 33.01
CA ASP A 240 -44.21 -74.66 32.03
C ASP A 240 -43.75 -73.90 30.78
N VAL A 241 -42.87 -74.51 29.98
CA VAL A 241 -42.48 -73.97 28.66
C VAL A 241 -43.16 -74.80 27.61
N HIS A 242 -44.04 -74.18 26.83
CA HIS A 242 -44.67 -74.87 25.71
C HIS A 242 -43.64 -75.15 24.61
N TRP A 243 -43.73 -76.33 24.00
CA TRP A 243 -42.85 -76.74 22.90
C TRP A 243 -42.83 -75.72 21.75
N GLU A 244 -43.95 -75.05 21.51
CA GLU A 244 -44.10 -74.00 20.50
C GLU A 244 -43.22 -72.77 20.79
N GLU A 245 -43.03 -72.41 22.06
CA GLU A 245 -42.14 -71.31 22.48
C GLU A 245 -40.68 -71.64 22.13
N ILE A 246 -40.26 -72.88 22.42
CA ILE A 246 -38.91 -73.38 22.12
C ILE A 246 -38.70 -73.43 20.61
N GLN A 247 -39.65 -74.00 19.86
CA GLN A 247 -39.56 -74.06 18.40
C GLN A 247 -39.46 -72.67 17.78
N THR A 248 -40.19 -71.69 18.32
CA THR A 248 -40.12 -70.29 17.90
C THR A 248 -38.75 -69.68 18.22
N ALA A 249 -38.24 -69.87 19.44
CA ALA A 249 -36.91 -69.41 19.86
C ALA A 249 -35.80 -69.96 18.95
N TRP A 250 -35.81 -71.26 18.67
CA TRP A 250 -34.85 -71.90 17.76
C TRP A 250 -35.00 -71.44 16.31
N SER A 251 -36.22 -71.05 15.89
CA SER A 251 -36.44 -70.46 14.56
C SER A 251 -35.85 -69.08 14.40
N LEU A 252 -35.99 -68.24 15.42
CA LEU A 252 -35.36 -66.93 15.47
C LEU A 252 -33.83 -67.07 15.53
N ALA A 253 -33.31 -68.02 16.31
CA ALA A 253 -31.88 -68.28 16.39
C ALA A 253 -31.28 -68.75 15.04
N ALA A 254 -32.00 -69.60 14.31
CA ALA A 254 -31.58 -70.05 12.98
C ALA A 254 -31.63 -68.92 11.94
N GLN A 255 -32.64 -68.03 12.01
CA GLN A 255 -32.71 -66.84 11.16
C GLN A 255 -31.58 -65.84 11.46
N LEU A 256 -31.27 -65.62 12.74
CA LEU A 256 -30.14 -64.81 13.17
C LEU A 256 -28.82 -65.35 12.59
N LEU A 257 -28.60 -66.66 12.68
CA LEU A 257 -27.41 -67.32 12.14
C LEU A 257 -27.32 -67.17 10.61
N LEU A 258 -28.44 -67.27 9.90
CA LEU A 258 -28.50 -67.04 8.44
C LEU A 258 -28.14 -65.59 8.09
N VAL A 259 -28.68 -64.63 8.83
CA VAL A 259 -28.38 -63.20 8.64
C VAL A 259 -26.90 -62.93 8.89
N VAL A 260 -26.33 -63.44 9.98
CA VAL A 260 -24.90 -63.33 10.32
C VAL A 260 -24.03 -64.01 9.25
N ALA A 261 -24.37 -65.21 8.80
CA ALA A 261 -23.65 -65.88 7.72
C ALA A 261 -23.69 -65.08 6.40
N SER A 262 -24.77 -64.33 6.15
CA SER A 262 -24.92 -63.50 4.95
C SER A 262 -24.14 -62.17 5.02
N THR A 263 -23.87 -61.63 6.21
CA THR A 263 -23.07 -60.40 6.39
C THR A 263 -21.58 -60.69 6.24
N PHE A 264 -21.10 -61.82 6.77
CA PHE A 264 -19.75 -62.32 6.54
C PHE A 264 -19.63 -62.98 5.16
N ARG A 265 -19.69 -62.19 4.08
CA ARG A 265 -19.66 -62.63 2.66
C ARG A 265 -18.36 -63.31 2.19
N LYS A 266 -17.45 -63.70 3.09
CA LYS A 266 -16.28 -64.51 2.75
C LYS A 266 -16.15 -65.64 3.77
N GLN A 267 -16.19 -66.88 3.28
CA GLN A 267 -15.71 -68.14 3.91
C GLN A 267 -16.69 -69.16 4.49
N PHE A 268 -18.01 -69.05 4.32
CA PHE A 268 -18.87 -70.21 4.61
C PHE A 268 -19.28 -70.91 3.32
N GLN A 269 -18.58 -72.01 3.01
CA GLN A 269 -18.94 -72.98 1.96
C GLN A 269 -20.12 -73.87 2.41
N ILE A 270 -21.05 -73.31 3.19
CA ILE A 270 -22.20 -74.01 3.77
C ILE A 270 -23.45 -73.32 3.21
N ARG A 271 -24.11 -74.00 2.27
CA ARG A 271 -25.40 -73.57 1.73
C ARG A 271 -26.47 -73.93 2.75
N PHE A 272 -26.83 -72.99 3.62
CA PHE A 272 -27.93 -73.17 4.57
C PHE A 272 -29.27 -73.18 3.82
N HIS A 273 -29.98 -74.31 3.86
CA HIS A 273 -31.35 -74.44 3.37
C HIS A 273 -32.23 -74.79 4.57
N ILE A 274 -32.97 -73.81 5.09
CA ILE A 274 -33.84 -74.00 6.25
C ILE A 274 -35.27 -74.15 5.72
N ILE A 275 -35.79 -75.38 5.76
CA ILE A 275 -37.20 -75.68 5.47
C ILE A 275 -37.86 -75.97 6.81
N TRP A 276 -38.87 -75.17 7.16
CA TRP A 276 -39.65 -75.33 8.38
C TRP A 276 -40.78 -76.34 8.14
N ASP A 277 -40.54 -77.61 8.48
CA ASP A 277 -41.60 -78.61 8.62
C ASP A 277 -41.68 -79.03 10.08
N THR A 278 -42.88 -79.10 10.65
CA THR A 278 -43.16 -79.29 12.10
C THR A 278 -42.68 -80.62 12.67
N ARG A 279 -42.01 -81.46 11.86
CA ARG A 279 -41.54 -82.79 12.24
C ARG A 279 -40.06 -83.06 12.00
N LYS A 280 -39.33 -82.26 11.20
CA LYS A 280 -37.90 -82.47 10.96
C LYS A 280 -37.18 -81.18 10.55
N LEU A 281 -36.07 -80.89 11.22
CA LEU A 281 -35.10 -79.89 10.81
C LEU A 281 -34.01 -80.60 9.97
N THR A 282 -34.22 -80.70 8.66
CA THR A 282 -33.19 -81.25 7.76
C THR A 282 -32.14 -80.21 7.46
N MET A 283 -31.13 -80.12 8.32
CA MET A 283 -29.86 -79.48 8.01
C MET A 283 -28.97 -80.49 7.29
N ALA A 284 -28.57 -80.21 6.04
CA ALA A 284 -27.45 -80.90 5.41
C ALA A 284 -26.13 -80.37 6.00
N VAL A 285 -25.81 -80.76 7.24
CA VAL A 285 -24.53 -80.45 7.90
C VAL A 285 -23.95 -81.73 8.49
N PRO A 286 -22.75 -82.18 8.08
CA PRO A 286 -22.16 -83.45 8.53
C PRO A 286 -21.57 -83.40 9.96
N PHE A 287 -22.06 -82.54 10.85
CA PHE A 287 -21.42 -82.25 12.14
C PHE A 287 -22.26 -82.58 13.39
N TRP A 288 -23.56 -82.87 13.25
CA TRP A 288 -24.48 -83.02 14.39
C TRP A 288 -24.84 -84.47 14.77
N HIS A 289 -24.02 -85.46 14.42
CA HIS A 289 -24.19 -86.83 14.96
C HIS A 289 -23.55 -87.03 16.35
N GLY A 290 -22.77 -86.06 16.86
CA GLY A 290 -22.06 -86.21 18.14
C GLY A 290 -22.79 -85.71 19.39
N MET A 291 -23.79 -84.83 19.27
CA MET A 291 -24.37 -84.14 20.45
C MET A 291 -25.70 -84.70 20.94
N LEU A 292 -26.40 -85.53 20.15
CA LEU A 292 -27.67 -86.15 20.57
C LEU A 292 -27.49 -87.49 21.30
N CYS A 293 -26.26 -87.98 21.47
CA CYS A 293 -25.97 -89.21 22.21
C CYS A 293 -25.62 -88.99 23.70
N TYR A 294 -25.68 -87.77 24.23
CA TYR A 294 -25.32 -87.49 25.64
C TYR A 294 -26.50 -87.08 26.53
N ILE A 295 -27.74 -87.23 26.03
CA ILE A 295 -28.96 -87.15 26.84
C ILE A 295 -29.86 -88.32 26.44
N ALA A 296 -29.45 -89.52 26.82
CA ALA A 296 -30.28 -90.70 26.97
C ALA A 296 -29.72 -91.51 28.14
#